data_AF-A0A926SB70-F1
#
_entry.id   AF-A0A926SB70-F1
#
_cell.length_a   1.000
_cell.length_b   1.000
_cell.length_c   1.000
_cell.angle_alpha   90.00
_cell.angle_beta   90.00
_cell.angle_gamma   90.00
#
_symmetry.space_group_name_H-M   'P 1'
#
loop_
_entity.id
_entity.type
_entity.pdbx_description
1 polymer ?
#
loop_
_entity_poly.entity_id
_entity_poly.type
_entity_poly.pdbx_seq_one_letter_code
_entity_poly.pdbx_strand_id
1 'polypeptide(L)' 'MSIENRIEASVKNLEGKLEEALGALTGNPRLKVEGQTKQAQAAAQHTKENLKDRAKRFIDRT' A
#
# COMPACT_ATOMS: atom_id res chain seq x y z
N MET A 1 -10.40 9.28 -0.55
CA MET A 1 -9.09 8.87 -1.03
C MET A 1 -8.92 9.57 -2.36
N SER A 2 -8.05 10.57 -2.37
CA SER A 2 -7.75 11.37 -3.56
C SER A 2 -6.98 10.54 -4.59
N ILE A 3 -6.93 11.02 -5.84
CA ILE A 3 -6.19 10.36 -6.94
C ILE A 3 -4.70 10.24 -6.59
N GLU A 4 -4.12 11.29 -5.99
CA GLU A 4 -2.73 11.28 -5.51
C GLU A 4 -2.45 10.15 -4.52
N ASN A 5 -3.30 9.96 -3.51
CA ASN A 5 -3.14 8.88 -2.52
C ASN A 5 -3.19 7.48 -3.17
N ARG A 6 -4.04 7.30 -4.21
CA ARG A 6 -4.09 6.03 -4.97
C ARG A 6 -2.82 5.78 -5.76
N ILE A 7 -2.26 6.83 -6.37
CA ILE A 7 -1.02 6.74 -7.12
C ILE A 7 0.12 6.41 -6.17
N GLU A 8 0.27 7.14 -5.05
CA GLU A 8 1.32 6.90 -4.06
C GLU A 8 1.26 5.47 -3.51
N ALA A 9 0.07 4.97 -3.17
CA ALA A 9 -0.10 3.61 -2.68
C ALA A 9 0.23 2.56 -3.76
N SER A 10 -0.09 2.83 -5.03
CA SER A 10 0.27 1.96 -6.15
C SER A 10 1.78 1.93 -6.38
N VAL A 11 2.46 3.08 -6.28
CA VAL A 11 3.92 3.19 -6.37
C VAL A 11 4.58 2.41 -5.23
N LYS A 12 4.15 2.61 -3.97
CA LYS A 12 4.68 1.86 -2.82
C LYS A 12 4.48 0.35 -2.94
N ASN A 13 3.34 -0.08 -3.47
CA ASN A 13 3.08 -1.50 -3.71
C ASN A 13 4.01 -2.07 -4.80
N LEU A 14 4.28 -1.29 -5.85
CA LEU A 14 5.21 -1.66 -6.91
C LEU A 14 6.66 -1.72 -6.39
N GLU A 15 7.10 -0.71 -5.64
CA GLU A 15 8.42 -0.69 -4.98
C GLU A 15 8.58 -1.91 -4.07
N GLY A 16 7.57 -2.22 -3.26
CA GLY A 16 7.62 -3.39 -2.39
C GLY A 16 7.75 -4.70 -3.15
N LYS A 17 7.09 -4.84 -4.31
CA LYS A 17 7.26 -6.02 -5.17
C LYS A 17 8.64 -6.08 -5.81
N LEU A 18 9.21 -4.95 -6.19
CA LEU A 18 10.56 -4.88 -6.73
C LEU A 18 11.60 -5.29 -5.67
N GLU A 19 11.49 -4.78 -4.45
CA GLU A 19 12.37 -5.16 -3.34
C GLU A 19 12.22 -6.64 -2.97
N GLU A 20 11.00 -7.17 -3.00
CA GLU A 20 10.74 -8.59 -2.79
C GLU A 20 11.41 -9.45 -3.87
N ALA A 21 11.23 -9.08 -5.14
CA ALA A 21 11.81 -9.79 -6.27
C ALA A 21 13.35 -9.72 -6.25
N LEU A 22 13.92 -8.54 -5.98
CA LEU A 22 15.36 -8.34 -5.85
C LEU A 22 15.93 -9.11 -4.66
N GLY A 23 15.25 -9.12 -3.52
CA GLY A 23 15.62 -9.91 -2.35
C GLY A 23 15.60 -11.41 -2.64
N ALA A 24 14.59 -11.90 -3.35
CA ALA A 24 14.52 -13.29 -3.78
C ALA A 24 15.61 -13.66 -4.79
N LEU A 25 15.88 -12.79 -5.77
CA LEU A 25 16.91 -12.99 -6.79
C LEU A 25 18.33 -12.97 -6.22
N THR A 26 18.61 -12.02 -5.32
CA THR A 26 19.95 -11.85 -4.71
C THR A 26 20.16 -12.71 -3.46
N GLY A 27 19.12 -13.41 -3.00
CA GLY A 27 19.16 -14.16 -1.74
C GLY A 27 19.21 -13.27 -0.49
N ASN A 28 18.82 -12.00 -0.59
CA ASN A 28 18.82 -11.06 0.54
C ASN A 28 17.48 -11.09 1.30
N PRO A 29 17.42 -11.66 2.51
CA PRO A 29 16.18 -11.77 3.28
C PRO A 29 15.65 -10.41 3.77
N ARG A 30 16.52 -9.41 3.95
CA ARG A 30 16.08 -8.07 4.41
C ARG A 30 15.25 -7.39 3.34
N LEU A 31 15.77 -7.33 2.11
CA LEU A 31 15.05 -6.78 0.94
C LEU A 31 13.71 -7.49 0.72
N LYS A 32 13.69 -8.81 0.88
CA LYS A 32 12.45 -9.59 0.77
C LYS A 32 11.39 -9.14 1.80
N VAL A 33 11.79 -9.02 3.07
CA VAL A 33 10.90 -8.62 4.16
C VAL A 33 10.48 -7.16 4.05
N GLU A 34 11.38 -6.26 3.66
CA GLU A 34 11.04 -4.85 3.41
C GLU A 34 9.99 -4.72 2.31
N GLY A 35 10.19 -5.45 1.21
CA GLY A 35 9.24 -5.49 0.11
C GLY A 35 7.84 -5.94 0.53
N GLN A 36 7.75 -7.02 1.31
CA GLN A 36 6.49 -7.51 1.87
C GLN A 36 5.86 -6.52 2.86
N THR A 37 6.69 -5.85 3.67
CA THR A 37 6.23 -4.86 4.65
C THR A 37 5.61 -3.66 3.95
N LYS A 38 6.23 -3.14 2.88
CA LYS A 38 5.69 -2.02 2.09
C LYS A 38 4.35 -2.37 1.45
N GLN A 39 4.22 -3.58 0.89
CA GLN A 39 2.95 -4.07 0.34
C GLN A 39 1.86 -4.14 1.42
N ALA A 40 2.18 -4.66 2.61
CA ALA A 40 1.24 -4.74 3.73
C ALA A 40 0.81 -3.36 4.24
N GLN A 41 1.74 -2.41 4.37
CA GLN A 41 1.43 -1.04 4.76
C GLN A 41 0.53 -0.34 3.74
N ALA A 42 0.81 -0.50 2.45
CA ALA A 42 -0.02 0.05 1.37
C ALA A 42 -1.46 -0.50 1.43
N ALA A 43 -1.62 -1.81 1.66
CA ALA A 43 -2.94 -2.44 1.82
C ALA A 43 -3.70 -1.94 3.07
N ALA A 44 -2.99 -1.79 4.19
CA ALA A 44 -3.56 -1.26 5.43
C ALA A 44 -4.02 0.20 5.26
N GLN A 45 -3.21 1.04 4.63
CA GLN A 45 -3.59 2.44 4.31
C GLN A 45 -4.80 2.48 3.39
N HIS A 46 -4.84 1.65 2.34
CA HIS A 46 -5.98 1.56 1.44
C HIS A 46 -7.28 1.25 2.17
N THR A 47 -7.24 0.27 3.08
CA THR A 47 -8.40 -0.14 3.87
C THR A 47 -8.87 0.99 4.80
N LYS A 48 -7.93 1.64 5.49
CA LYS A 48 -8.23 2.74 6.41
C LYS A 48 -8.86 3.94 5.71
N GLU A 49 -8.28 4.37 4.60
CA GLU A 49 -8.79 5.47 3.78
C GLU A 49 -10.16 5.13 3.15
N ASN A 50 -10.36 3.88 2.68
CA ASN A 50 -11.65 3.43 2.17
C ASN A 50 -12.76 3.47 3.24
N LEU A 51 -12.43 3.12 4.50
CA LEU A 51 -13.37 3.25 5.60
C LEU A 51 -13.72 4.72 5.87
N LYS A 52 -12.72 5.60 5.92
CA LYS A 52 -12.95 7.06 6.09
C LYS A 52 -13.83 7.62 4.99
N ASP A 53 -13.58 7.25 3.74
CA ASP A 53 -14.38 7.66 2.59
C ASP A 53 -15.83 7.21 2.69
N ARG A 54 -16.06 5.96 3.11
CA ARG A 54 -17.41 5.45 3.33
C ARG A 54 -18.11 6.25 4.42
N ALA A 55 -17.48 6.41 5.58
CA ALA A 55 -18.03 7.17 6.70
C ALA A 55 -18.38 8.61 6.28
N LYS A 56 -17.48 9.30 5.57
CA LYS A 56 -17.73 10.65 5.05
C LYS A 56 -18.93 10.68 4.10
N ARG A 57 -19.03 9.73 3.16
CA ARG A 57 -20.19 9.64 2.24
C ARG A 57 -21.52 9.37 2.96
N PHE A 58 -21.50 8.64 4.08
CA PHE A 58 -22.70 8.43 4.89
C PHE A 58 -23.12 9.72 5.60
N ILE A 59 -22.16 10.45 6.18
CA ILE A 59 -22.42 11.74 6.85
C ILE A 59 -22.90 12.79 5.85
N ASP A 60 -22.23 12.98 4.71
CA ASP A 60 -22.62 13.98 3.69
C ASP A 60 -23.99 13.69 3.03
N ARG A 61 -24.52 12.47 3.19
CA ARG A 61 -25.82 12.06 2.62
C ARG A 61 -26.98 12.20 3.61
N THR A 62 -26.70 12.51 4.88
CA THR A 62 -27.70 12.70 5.94
C THR A 62 -27.84 14.18 6.24
#